data_AF-A0A0J8QR22-F1
#
_entry.id   AF-A0A0J8QR22-F1
#
_cell.length_a   1.000
_cell.length_b   1.000
_cell.length_c   1.000
_cell.angle_alpha   90.00
_cell.angle_beta   90.00
_cell.angle_gamma   90.00
#
_symmetry.space_group_name_H-M   'P 1'
#
loop_
_entity.id
_entity.type
_entity.pdbx_description
1 polymer ?
#
loop_
_entity_poly.entity_id
_entity_poly.type
_entity_poly.pdbx_seq_one_letter_code
_entity_poly.pdbx_strand_id
1 'polypeptide(L)'
;MSSAFSFGFSGDDIDESENNVEVKDKRQHLGQPSHQASSEEAAPVLQEATKIELDDITTQQTRKINFILADYNAAVLSLVTLPNILLTWYTCCKNPEAESESELQIDSALLDSFRHDLSARGISLSFISGGWSPRFVDLIAPESNAKSLNNTHQTFILASETIYSPTYLRPFAETLTGLLRRRTRPVSGPAQNKARTRALVAAKKVYFGVGGGVDEFLETLKEIGGEDMHTQEVTMVLDQGVVRVVLEITV
;
A
#
# COMPACT_ATOMS: atom_id res chain seq x y z
N MET A 1 31.71 1.25 -32.19
CA MET A 1 30.36 0.81 -32.62
C MET A 1 29.60 0.40 -31.37
N SER A 2 28.73 1.25 -30.87
CA SER A 2 27.87 0.97 -29.71
C SER A 2 26.42 1.10 -30.16
N SER A 3 25.73 -0.03 -30.18
CA SER A 3 24.32 -0.15 -30.56
C SER A 3 23.44 0.37 -29.41
N ALA A 4 22.63 1.38 -29.69
CA ALA A 4 21.55 1.83 -28.81
C ALA A 4 20.30 1.00 -29.14
N PHE A 5 19.65 0.44 -28.12
CA PHE A 5 18.34 -0.21 -28.24
C PHE A 5 17.29 0.74 -27.63
N SER A 6 16.23 0.98 -28.40
CA SER A 6 15.05 1.75 -28.03
C SER A 6 13.83 0.83 -28.14
N PHE A 7 12.90 0.93 -27.19
CA PHE A 7 11.60 0.27 -27.25
C PHE A 7 10.50 1.34 -27.24
N GLY A 8 9.74 1.40 -28.34
CA GLY A 8 8.50 2.18 -28.48
C GLY A 8 7.29 1.29 -28.23
N PHE A 9 6.26 1.84 -27.61
CA PHE A 9 4.99 1.16 -27.36
C PHE A 9 4.02 1.49 -28.51
N SER A 10 3.62 0.47 -29.25
CA SER A 10 2.56 0.50 -30.26
C SER A 10 1.21 0.43 -29.56
N GLY A 11 0.28 1.32 -29.90
CA GLY A 11 -1.11 1.26 -29.48
C GLY A 11 -1.98 1.89 -30.57
N ASP A 12 -2.83 1.06 -31.15
CA ASP A 12 -3.62 1.24 -32.37
C ASP A 12 -4.54 2.47 -32.43
N ASP A 13 -4.64 2.99 -33.65
CA ASP A 13 -5.65 3.91 -34.17
C ASP A 13 -7.06 3.26 -34.21
N ILE A 14 -8.10 4.02 -33.85
CA ILE A 14 -9.49 3.70 -34.21
C ILE A 14 -10.04 4.88 -35.02
N ASP A 15 -10.39 4.60 -36.27
CA ASP A 15 -10.89 5.52 -37.27
C ASP A 15 -12.26 6.13 -36.89
N GLU A 16 -12.33 7.46 -36.94
CA GLU A 16 -13.60 8.18 -37.09
C GLU A 16 -14.00 8.17 -38.57
N SER A 17 -15.25 7.77 -38.87
CA SER A 17 -15.87 8.13 -40.14
C SER A 17 -17.26 8.73 -39.91
N GLU A 18 -17.34 10.01 -40.26
CA GLU A 18 -18.56 10.78 -40.42
C GLU A 18 -19.42 10.19 -41.55
N ASN A 19 -20.74 10.14 -41.36
CA ASN A 19 -21.66 10.11 -42.47
C ASN A 19 -22.81 11.08 -42.21
N ASN A 20 -22.79 12.16 -43.00
CA ASN A 20 -23.76 13.23 -43.01
C ASN A 20 -24.61 13.05 -44.27
N VAL A 21 -25.92 12.79 -44.12
CA VAL A 21 -26.88 12.94 -45.22
C VAL A 21 -28.16 13.57 -44.68
N GLU A 22 -28.38 14.81 -45.08
CA GLU A 22 -29.59 15.60 -44.87
C GLU A 22 -30.39 15.64 -46.18
N VAL A 23 -31.68 15.26 -46.20
CA VAL A 23 -32.66 15.74 -47.19
C VAL A 23 -34.07 15.83 -46.58
N LYS A 24 -34.73 16.97 -46.83
CA LYS A 24 -36.04 17.41 -46.35
C LYS A 24 -37.26 16.86 -47.12
N ASP A 25 -38.29 16.57 -46.32
CA ASP A 25 -39.72 16.98 -46.39
C ASP A 25 -40.57 16.73 -47.66
N LYS A 26 -41.59 15.86 -47.53
CA LYS A 26 -42.86 15.91 -48.28
C LYS A 26 -44.02 15.41 -47.41
N ARG A 27 -44.87 16.36 -47.02
CA ARG A 27 -46.18 16.17 -46.39
C ARG A 27 -47.15 15.41 -47.32
N GLN A 28 -47.95 14.50 -46.76
CA GLN A 28 -49.43 14.47 -46.93
C GLN A 28 -50.06 13.30 -46.15
N HIS A 29 -51.03 13.64 -45.29
CA HIS A 29 -52.26 12.90 -44.93
C HIS A 29 -52.15 11.45 -44.39
N LEU A 30 -52.86 11.00 -43.34
CA LEU A 30 -54.14 11.41 -42.75
C LEU A 30 -54.30 10.62 -41.43
N GLY A 31 -54.70 11.27 -40.33
CA GLY A 31 -55.01 10.58 -39.07
C GLY A 31 -55.27 11.55 -37.92
N GLN A 32 -56.54 11.92 -37.74
CA GLN A 32 -57.03 12.65 -36.57
C GLN A 32 -56.98 11.78 -35.29
N PRO A 33 -56.99 12.40 -34.11
CA PRO A 33 -56.39 11.85 -32.89
C PRO A 33 -57.31 10.86 -32.19
N SER A 34 -56.76 9.69 -31.83
CA SER A 34 -57.34 8.87 -30.76
C SER A 34 -56.82 9.39 -29.43
N HIS A 35 -57.68 10.10 -28.70
CA HIS A 35 -57.49 10.35 -27.27
C HIS A 35 -57.42 9.00 -26.55
N GLN A 36 -56.23 8.61 -26.13
CA GLN A 36 -56.04 7.73 -24.99
C GLN A 36 -55.23 8.49 -23.94
N ALA A 37 -55.94 8.88 -22.89
CA ALA A 37 -55.37 9.37 -21.65
C ALA A 37 -54.59 8.22 -20.98
N SER A 38 -53.32 8.45 -20.68
CA SER A 38 -52.47 7.81 -19.64
C SER A 38 -51.02 7.99 -20.09
N SER A 39 -50.30 8.97 -19.58
CA SER A 39 -49.74 8.93 -18.24
C SER A 39 -49.32 10.35 -17.86
N GLU A 40 -49.66 10.78 -16.66
CA GLU A 40 -49.02 11.96 -16.04
C GLU A 40 -47.54 11.61 -15.88
N GLU A 41 -46.71 12.08 -16.81
CA GLU A 41 -45.27 12.18 -16.57
C GLU A 41 -45.13 13.25 -15.48
N ALA A 42 -44.96 12.80 -14.23
CA ALA A 42 -44.80 13.67 -13.09
C ALA A 42 -43.65 14.64 -13.39
N ALA A 43 -43.95 15.95 -13.38
CA ALA A 43 -42.96 16.99 -13.56
C ALA A 43 -41.79 16.74 -12.58
N PRO A 44 -40.53 16.90 -13.02
CA PRO A 44 -39.38 16.64 -12.15
C PRO A 44 -39.50 17.48 -10.88
N VAL A 45 -39.49 16.79 -9.74
CA VAL A 45 -39.57 17.44 -8.43
C VAL A 45 -38.35 18.36 -8.29
N LEU A 46 -38.59 19.65 -8.14
CA LEU A 46 -37.54 20.64 -7.87
C LEU A 46 -36.87 20.27 -6.54
N GLN A 47 -35.59 19.91 -6.60
CA GLN A 47 -34.78 19.71 -5.40
C GLN A 47 -34.46 21.05 -4.75
N GLU A 48 -34.46 21.08 -3.42
CA GLU A 48 -34.05 22.25 -2.66
C GLU A 48 -32.56 22.55 -2.87
N ALA A 49 -32.24 23.84 -2.99
CA ALA A 49 -30.87 24.29 -3.15
C ALA A 49 -30.05 23.96 -1.89
N THR A 50 -28.97 23.20 -2.06
CA THR A 50 -28.04 22.87 -0.98
C THR A 50 -26.72 23.63 -1.20
N LYS A 51 -26.19 24.25 -0.14
CA LYS A 51 -24.86 24.86 -0.18
C LYS A 51 -23.81 23.75 -0.20
N ILE A 52 -22.97 23.74 -1.23
CA ILE A 52 -21.81 22.84 -1.30
C ILE A 52 -20.59 23.64 -0.85
N GLU A 53 -19.88 23.19 0.18
CA GLU A 53 -18.65 23.87 0.61
C GLU A 53 -17.50 23.50 -0.33
N LEU A 54 -16.55 24.41 -0.53
CA LEU A 54 -15.41 24.18 -1.42
C LEU A 54 -14.62 22.92 -1.00
N ASP A 55 -14.58 22.65 0.30
CA ASP A 55 -13.95 21.47 0.90
C ASP A 55 -14.68 20.18 0.50
N ASP A 56 -16.00 20.19 0.33
CA ASP A 56 -16.79 19.02 -0.12
C ASP A 56 -16.57 18.70 -1.61
N ILE A 57 -16.22 19.72 -2.41
CA ILE A 57 -15.89 19.58 -3.84
C ILE A 57 -14.44 19.12 -4.02
N THR A 58 -13.55 19.57 -3.14
CA THR A 58 -12.09 19.40 -3.27
C THR A 58 -11.52 18.26 -2.45
N THR A 59 -12.29 17.67 -1.51
CA THR A 59 -11.85 16.49 -0.75
C THR A 59 -11.86 15.23 -1.62
N GLN A 60 -10.81 15.09 -2.44
CA GLN A 60 -10.32 13.76 -2.76
C GLN A 60 -9.95 13.08 -1.43
N GLN A 61 -10.61 11.97 -1.13
CA GLN A 61 -10.36 11.19 0.07
C GLN A 61 -8.94 10.61 -0.02
N THR A 62 -7.94 11.35 0.46
CA THR A 62 -6.55 10.93 0.43
C THR A 62 -6.37 9.76 1.39
N ARG A 63 -5.93 8.62 0.85
CA ARG A 63 -5.61 7.46 1.67
C ARG A 63 -4.43 7.81 2.56
N LYS A 64 -4.65 7.82 3.87
CA LYS A 64 -3.58 8.05 4.85
C LYS A 64 -2.69 6.81 4.93
N ILE A 65 -1.39 7.01 4.78
CA ILE A 65 -0.38 5.95 4.89
C ILE A 65 0.54 6.31 6.05
N ASN A 66 0.79 5.33 6.93
CA ASN A 66 1.79 5.45 7.98
C ASN A 66 2.89 4.42 7.73
N PHE A 67 4.10 4.89 7.45
CA PHE A 67 5.28 4.04 7.38
C PHE A 67 5.92 3.97 8.76
N ILE A 68 6.03 2.75 9.28
CA ILE A 68 6.73 2.48 10.52
C ILE A 68 8.03 1.77 10.15
N LEU A 69 9.15 2.46 10.34
CA LEU A 69 10.48 2.00 10.01
C LEU A 69 11.17 1.56 11.29
N ALA A 70 11.68 0.32 11.31
CA ALA A 70 12.25 -0.26 12.50
C ALA A 70 13.67 -0.79 12.25
N ASP A 71 14.55 -0.56 13.21
CA ASP A 71 15.88 -1.15 13.27
C ASP A 71 16.26 -1.36 14.74
N TYR A 72 17.13 -2.31 15.03
CA TYR A 72 17.60 -2.49 16.40
C TYR A 72 18.33 -1.23 16.93
N ASN A 73 19.10 -0.56 16.07
CA ASN A 73 19.95 0.57 16.44
C ASN A 73 19.33 1.91 16.01
N ALA A 74 19.06 2.78 16.98
CA ALA A 74 18.55 4.14 16.73
C ALA A 74 19.45 4.96 15.78
N ALA A 75 20.77 4.74 15.82
CA ALA A 75 21.70 5.44 14.94
C ALA A 75 21.50 5.09 13.46
N VAL A 76 21.10 3.84 13.14
CA VAL A 76 20.76 3.44 11.76
C VAL A 76 19.55 4.24 11.28
N LEU A 77 18.53 4.39 12.13
CA LEU A 77 17.34 5.16 11.77
C LEU A 77 17.66 6.64 11.53
N SER A 78 18.48 7.26 12.39
CA SER A 78 18.79 8.69 12.29
C SER A 78 19.84 9.04 11.25
N LEU A 79 20.82 8.17 11.02
CA LEU A 79 21.99 8.46 10.16
C LEU A 79 21.93 7.75 8.81
N VAL A 80 21.05 6.76 8.64
CA VAL A 80 20.92 6.01 7.39
C VAL A 80 19.49 6.09 6.87
N THR A 81 18.51 5.59 7.62
CA THR A 81 17.13 5.45 7.12
C THR A 81 16.50 6.79 6.80
N LEU A 82 16.44 7.73 7.76
CA LEU A 82 15.83 9.05 7.54
C LEU A 82 16.57 9.87 6.46
N PRO A 83 17.92 9.96 6.46
CA PRO A 83 18.64 10.65 5.39
C PRO A 83 18.37 10.08 3.99
N ASN A 84 18.31 8.75 3.84
CA ASN A 84 18.01 8.13 2.55
C ASN A 84 16.56 8.38 2.10
N ILE A 85 15.59 8.42 3.04
CA ILE A 85 14.22 8.80 2.71
C ILE A 85 14.14 10.26 2.28
N LEU A 86 14.81 11.16 2.99
CA LEU A 86 14.87 12.57 2.64
C LEU A 86 15.50 12.77 1.26
N LEU A 87 16.61 12.08 0.98
CA LEU A 87 17.27 12.12 -0.32
C LEU A 87 16.36 11.60 -1.44
N THR A 88 15.68 10.47 -1.21
CA THR A 88 14.72 9.89 -2.16
C THR A 88 13.55 10.83 -2.43
N TRP A 89 13.00 11.46 -1.40
CA TRP A 89 11.97 12.48 -1.58
C TRP A 89 12.49 13.69 -2.36
N TYR A 90 13.69 14.16 -2.02
CA TYR A 90 14.29 15.31 -2.68
C TYR A 90 14.45 15.05 -4.17
N THR A 91 15.04 13.91 -4.55
CA THR A 91 15.22 13.55 -5.96
C THR A 91 13.88 13.27 -6.63
N CYS A 92 12.96 12.51 -6.04
CA CYS A 92 11.72 12.17 -6.74
C CYS A 92 10.68 13.31 -6.81
N CYS A 93 10.66 14.23 -5.84
CA CYS A 93 9.55 15.17 -5.66
C CYS A 93 9.94 16.64 -5.75
N LYS A 94 11.17 17.00 -5.35
CA LYS A 94 11.60 18.41 -5.28
C LYS A 94 12.54 18.81 -6.39
N ASN A 95 13.48 17.93 -6.75
CA ASN A 95 14.46 18.14 -7.80
C ASN A 95 14.80 16.82 -8.53
N PRO A 96 13.94 16.39 -9.48
CA PRO A 96 14.15 15.20 -10.31
C PRO A 96 15.40 15.22 -11.18
N GLU A 97 15.90 16.42 -11.48
CA GLU A 97 17.11 16.63 -12.28
C GLU A 97 18.38 16.67 -11.42
N ALA A 98 18.25 16.48 -10.10
CA ALA A 98 19.40 16.42 -9.21
C ALA A 98 20.32 15.26 -9.61
N GLU A 99 21.57 15.59 -9.96
CA GLU A 99 22.60 14.61 -10.23
C GLU A 99 22.87 13.78 -8.96
N SER A 100 23.08 12.47 -9.15
CA SER A 100 23.26 11.50 -8.06
C SER A 100 24.48 11.78 -7.16
N GLU A 101 25.42 12.62 -7.61
CA GLU A 101 26.63 12.98 -6.88
C GLU A 101 26.59 14.38 -6.24
N SER A 102 25.45 15.08 -6.30
CA SER A 102 25.31 16.40 -5.69
C SER A 102 25.19 16.32 -4.16
N GLU A 103 25.92 17.19 -3.45
CA GLU A 103 25.82 17.31 -1.99
C GLU A 103 24.54 18.07 -1.62
N LEU A 104 23.65 17.41 -0.88
CA LEU A 104 22.42 18.01 -0.38
C LEU A 104 22.65 18.68 0.98
N GLN A 105 22.57 20.00 1.01
CA GLN A 105 22.57 20.73 2.28
C GLN A 105 21.23 20.58 3.00
N ILE A 106 21.27 20.17 4.25
CA ILE A 106 20.09 20.01 5.11
C ILE A 106 19.92 21.26 5.97
N ASP A 107 18.93 22.08 5.62
CA ASP A 107 18.51 23.24 6.42
C ASP A 107 17.05 23.11 6.92
N SER A 108 16.62 24.06 7.74
CA SER A 108 15.25 24.04 8.28
C SER A 108 14.19 24.17 7.18
N ALA A 109 14.42 25.00 6.16
CA ALA A 109 13.48 25.22 5.07
C ALA A 109 13.25 23.94 4.25
N LEU A 110 14.30 23.15 4.01
CA LEU A 110 14.22 21.85 3.35
C LEU A 110 13.40 20.86 4.18
N LEU A 111 13.67 20.78 5.48
CA LEU A 111 12.95 19.88 6.37
C LEU A 111 11.48 20.25 6.53
N ASP A 112 11.15 21.54 6.55
CA ASP A 112 9.77 22.00 6.62
C ASP A 112 9.02 21.74 5.30
N SER A 113 9.67 21.95 4.16
CA SER A 113 9.16 21.57 2.85
C SER A 113 8.91 20.06 2.75
N PHE A 114 9.81 19.24 3.29
CA PHE A 114 9.66 17.79 3.36
C PHE A 114 8.45 17.38 4.20
N ARG A 115 8.33 17.90 5.42
CA ARG A 115 7.19 17.60 6.32
C ARG A 115 5.86 18.05 5.72
N HIS A 116 5.84 19.22 5.10
CA HIS A 116 4.63 19.75 4.47
C HIS A 116 4.17 18.88 3.31
N ASP A 117 5.08 18.49 2.40
CA ASP A 117 4.73 17.64 1.25
C ASP A 117 4.26 16.24 1.68
N LEU A 118 4.91 15.62 2.67
CA LEU A 118 4.43 14.36 3.25
C LEU A 118 3.02 14.51 3.84
N SER A 119 2.78 15.56 4.63
CA SER A 119 1.48 15.82 5.24
C SER A 119 0.39 16.08 4.20
N ALA A 120 0.69 16.84 3.14
CA ALA A 120 -0.23 17.12 2.05
C ALA A 120 -0.64 15.84 1.30
N ARG A 121 0.27 14.85 1.21
CA ARG A 121 0.01 13.52 0.63
C ARG A 121 -0.61 12.52 1.60
N GLY A 122 -0.86 12.91 2.85
CA GLY A 122 -1.37 12.02 3.89
C GLY A 122 -0.37 10.93 4.32
N ILE A 123 0.93 11.18 4.16
CA ILE A 123 2.00 10.27 4.55
C ILE A 123 2.55 10.68 5.92
N SER A 124 2.69 9.70 6.80
CA SER A 124 3.35 9.86 8.10
C SER A 124 4.49 8.86 8.24
N LEU A 125 5.55 9.28 8.92
CA LEU A 125 6.72 8.45 9.20
C LEU A 125 6.86 8.29 10.71
N SER A 126 7.03 7.05 11.16
CA SER A 126 7.31 6.70 12.55
C SER A 126 8.54 5.79 12.59
N PHE A 127 9.34 5.92 13.64
CA PHE A 127 10.60 5.18 13.79
C PHE A 127 10.59 4.42 15.11
N ILE A 128 10.93 3.13 15.08
CA ILE A 128 11.03 2.28 16.27
C ILE A 128 12.43 1.70 16.35
N SER A 129 13.12 1.97 17.45
CA SER A 129 14.40 1.33 17.75
C SER A 129 14.25 0.27 18.84
N GLY A 130 15.02 -0.80 18.73
CA GLY A 130 15.09 -1.87 19.72
C GLY A 130 14.71 -3.25 19.18
N GLY A 131 14.72 -4.23 20.09
CA GLY A 131 14.50 -5.64 19.73
C GLY A 131 13.03 -6.02 19.53
N TRP A 132 12.84 -7.14 18.85
CA TRP A 132 11.55 -7.84 18.73
C TRP A 132 11.03 -8.21 20.13
N SER A 133 9.83 -7.75 20.47
CA SER A 133 9.25 -7.91 21.80
C SER A 133 7.74 -7.60 21.80
N PRO A 134 7.00 -8.00 22.85
CA PRO A 134 5.63 -7.57 23.05
C PRO A 134 5.48 -6.04 23.05
N ARG A 135 6.47 -5.33 23.62
CA ARG A 135 6.49 -3.86 23.61
C ARG A 135 6.52 -3.28 22.19
N PHE A 136 7.22 -3.94 21.26
CA PHE A 136 7.23 -3.56 19.85
C PHE A 136 5.82 -3.64 19.24
N VAL A 137 5.07 -4.69 19.54
CA VAL A 137 3.67 -4.85 19.11
C VAL A 137 2.80 -3.71 19.63
N ASP A 138 2.96 -3.35 20.91
CA ASP A 138 2.19 -2.28 21.54
C ASP A 138 2.47 -0.89 20.97
N LEU A 139 3.71 -0.63 20.54
CA LEU A 139 4.08 0.62 19.88
C LEU A 139 3.40 0.77 18.51
N ILE A 140 3.25 -0.32 17.77
CA ILE A 140 2.61 -0.32 16.44
C ILE A 140 1.09 -0.34 16.54
N ALA A 141 0.56 -1.15 17.45
CA ALA A 141 -0.86 -1.44 17.57
C ALA A 141 -1.27 -1.40 19.05
N PRO A 142 -1.32 -0.19 19.65
CA PRO A 142 -1.73 -0.05 21.04
C PRO A 142 -3.17 -0.54 21.21
N GLU A 143 -3.46 -1.12 22.38
CA GLU A 143 -4.75 -1.77 22.65
C GLU A 143 -5.96 -0.83 22.52
N SER A 144 -5.74 0.47 22.73
CA SER A 144 -6.73 1.52 22.48
C SER A 144 -7.28 1.50 21.05
N ASN A 145 -6.44 1.15 20.08
CA ASN A 145 -6.81 1.13 18.65
C ASN A 145 -7.52 -0.18 18.25
N ALA A 146 -7.42 -1.23 19.05
CA ALA A 146 -8.10 -2.51 18.81
C ALA A 146 -9.61 -2.42 19.09
N LYS A 147 -10.02 -1.53 20.02
CA LYS A 147 -11.42 -1.32 20.42
C LYS A 147 -12.21 -0.40 19.47
N SER A 148 -11.54 0.29 18.54
CA SER A 148 -12.23 1.15 17.58
C SER A 148 -12.97 0.31 16.54
N LEU A 149 -14.29 0.23 16.67
CA LEU A 149 -15.20 -0.54 15.80
C LEU A 149 -15.05 -0.19 14.31
N ASN A 150 -14.61 1.03 13.99
CA ASN A 150 -14.48 1.56 12.63
C ASN A 150 -13.05 1.52 12.07
N ASN A 151 -12.14 0.77 12.70
CA ASN A 151 -10.77 0.66 12.21
C ASN A 151 -10.71 -0.13 10.88
N THR A 152 -10.59 0.59 9.77
CA THR A 152 -10.42 0.07 8.40
C THR A 152 -8.95 -0.04 7.99
N HIS A 153 -8.01 0.21 8.90
CA HIS A 153 -6.58 0.19 8.59
C HIS A 153 -6.12 -1.22 8.20
N GLN A 154 -5.61 -1.33 6.98
CA GLN A 154 -4.85 -2.49 6.53
C GLN A 154 -3.41 -2.35 7.01
N THR A 155 -2.82 -3.45 7.46
CA THR A 155 -1.44 -3.48 7.92
C THR A 155 -0.63 -4.39 7.02
N PHE A 156 0.46 -3.86 6.48
CA PHE A 156 1.36 -4.61 5.63
C PHE A 156 2.73 -4.63 6.28
N ILE A 157 3.19 -5.83 6.65
CA ILE A 157 4.46 -6.02 7.35
C ILE A 157 5.49 -6.45 6.32
N LEU A 158 6.61 -5.74 6.28
CA LEU A 158 7.74 -6.07 5.42
C LEU A 158 8.95 -6.37 6.28
N ALA A 159 9.58 -7.51 6.03
CA ALA A 159 10.85 -7.86 6.62
C ALA A 159 11.78 -8.38 5.52
N SER A 160 13.05 -7.99 5.58
CA SER A 160 14.06 -8.42 4.64
C SER A 160 15.30 -8.81 5.42
N GLU A 161 15.80 -10.02 5.17
CA GLU A 161 17.04 -10.53 5.79
C GLU A 161 16.98 -10.46 7.33
N THR A 162 15.84 -10.84 7.95
CA THR A 162 15.62 -10.77 9.41
C THR A 162 15.74 -12.12 10.13
N ILE A 163 15.82 -13.22 9.38
CA ILE A 163 15.78 -14.60 9.91
C ILE A 163 17.14 -15.33 9.86
N TYR A 164 18.24 -14.57 9.77
CA TYR A 164 19.58 -15.15 9.61
C TYR A 164 20.16 -15.77 10.87
N SER A 165 19.66 -15.41 12.06
CA SER A 165 20.23 -15.84 13.34
C SER A 165 19.21 -16.64 14.15
N PRO A 166 19.51 -17.91 14.52
CA PRO A 166 18.63 -18.76 15.32
C PRO A 166 18.18 -18.11 16.62
N THR A 167 19.06 -17.35 17.27
CA THR A 167 18.80 -16.64 18.53
C THR A 167 17.60 -15.69 18.43
N TYR A 168 17.34 -15.13 17.25
CA TYR A 168 16.29 -14.12 17.05
C TYR A 168 15.05 -14.65 16.34
N LEU A 169 15.03 -15.92 15.91
CA LEU A 169 13.88 -16.51 15.22
C LEU A 169 12.62 -16.48 16.09
N ARG A 170 12.71 -16.95 17.33
CA ARG A 170 11.56 -16.99 18.25
C ARG A 170 11.05 -15.58 18.60
N PRO A 171 11.88 -14.62 19.07
CA PRO A 171 11.42 -13.25 19.32
C PRO A 171 10.77 -12.58 18.10
N PHE A 172 11.34 -12.80 16.90
CA PHE A 172 10.78 -12.27 15.66
C PHE A 172 9.43 -12.91 15.33
N ALA A 173 9.32 -14.24 15.41
CA ALA A 173 8.08 -14.96 15.14
C ALA A 173 6.96 -14.63 16.14
N GLU A 174 7.28 -14.44 17.43
CA GLU A 174 6.33 -13.96 18.45
C GLU A 174 5.83 -12.56 18.14
N THR A 175 6.73 -11.65 17.77
CA THR A 175 6.38 -10.26 17.42
C THR A 175 5.52 -10.22 16.15
N LEU A 176 5.89 -10.97 15.12
CA LEU A 176 5.15 -11.07 13.86
C LEU A 176 3.75 -11.63 14.08
N THR A 177 3.63 -12.72 14.85
CA THR A 177 2.35 -13.34 15.22
C THR A 177 1.48 -12.36 16.01
N GLY A 178 2.08 -11.64 16.97
CA GLY A 178 1.39 -10.59 17.73
C GLY A 178 0.83 -9.50 16.82
N LEU A 179 1.60 -9.03 15.85
CA LEU A 179 1.16 -8.00 14.89
C LEU A 179 0.05 -8.49 13.96
N LEU A 180 0.16 -9.72 13.43
CA LEU A 180 -0.86 -10.34 12.57
C LEU A 180 -2.19 -10.47 13.33
N ARG A 181 -2.14 -10.97 14.57
CA ARG A 181 -3.33 -11.22 15.40
C ARG A 181 -3.95 -9.98 16.04
N ARG A 182 -3.17 -8.94 16.34
CA ARG A 182 -3.67 -7.75 17.04
C ARG A 182 -4.76 -7.00 16.26
N ARG A 183 -4.85 -7.19 14.94
CA ARG A 183 -5.78 -6.47 14.04
C ARG A 183 -6.71 -7.38 13.24
N THR A 184 -6.60 -8.70 13.38
CA THR A 184 -7.61 -9.64 12.88
C THR A 184 -8.76 -9.69 13.89
N ARG A 185 -9.91 -9.10 13.54
CA ARG A 185 -11.16 -9.42 14.24
C ARG A 185 -11.76 -10.67 13.60
N PRO A 186 -12.37 -11.58 14.38
CA PRO A 186 -13.29 -12.56 13.81
C PRO A 186 -14.48 -11.78 13.23
N VAL A 187 -14.55 -11.65 11.91
CA VAL A 187 -15.70 -11.07 11.24
C VAL A 187 -16.75 -12.16 11.14
N SER A 188 -17.74 -12.12 12.03
CA SER A 188 -18.97 -12.90 11.89
C SER A 188 -19.82 -12.27 10.78
N GLY A 189 -19.61 -12.66 9.52
CA GLY A 189 -20.42 -12.18 8.40
C GLY A 189 -19.99 -12.73 7.03
N PRO A 190 -20.90 -12.81 6.04
CA PRO A 190 -20.66 -13.45 4.75
C PRO A 190 -19.87 -12.59 3.73
N ALA A 191 -19.24 -11.50 4.17
CA ALA A 191 -18.46 -10.63 3.30
C ALA A 191 -17.01 -11.13 3.21
N GLN A 192 -16.60 -11.52 2.00
CA GLN A 192 -15.31 -12.11 1.64
C GLN A 192 -14.11 -11.65 2.51
N ASN A 193 -13.57 -12.62 3.25
CA ASN A 193 -12.38 -12.55 4.10
C ASN A 193 -11.14 -12.14 3.30
N LYS A 194 -10.83 -10.84 3.23
CA LYS A 194 -9.48 -10.39 2.91
C LYS A 194 -8.72 -10.15 4.22
N ALA A 195 -7.63 -10.89 4.43
CA ALA A 195 -6.76 -10.72 5.59
C ALA A 195 -6.38 -9.24 5.73
N ARG A 196 -6.78 -8.63 6.86
CA ARG A 196 -6.53 -7.20 7.14
C ARG A 196 -5.07 -6.91 7.43
N THR A 197 -4.33 -7.95 7.82
CA THR A 197 -2.91 -7.92 8.05
C THR A 197 -2.26 -9.07 7.29
N ARG A 198 -1.20 -8.76 6.55
CA ARG A 198 -0.35 -9.78 5.90
C ARG A 198 1.10 -9.33 6.02
N ALA A 199 2.01 -10.30 6.02
CA ALA A 199 3.44 -10.05 6.06
C ALA A 199 4.14 -10.65 4.84
N LEU A 200 5.14 -9.94 4.32
CA LEU A 200 6.12 -10.48 3.39
C LEU A 200 7.49 -10.50 4.05
N VAL A 201 8.10 -11.68 4.12
CA VAL A 201 9.44 -11.90 4.66
C VAL A 201 10.34 -12.36 3.53
N ALA A 202 11.24 -11.49 3.09
CA ALA A 202 12.27 -11.81 2.11
C ALA A 202 13.52 -12.33 2.82
N ALA A 203 14.05 -13.48 2.42
CA ALA A 203 15.21 -14.10 3.06
C ALA A 203 16.01 -14.99 2.11
N LYS A 204 17.25 -15.30 2.50
CA LYS A 204 17.98 -16.44 1.94
C LYS A 204 17.42 -17.72 2.51
N LYS A 205 17.41 -18.79 1.70
CA LYS A 205 16.94 -20.10 2.15
C LYS A 205 17.79 -20.66 3.29
N VAL A 206 19.11 -20.42 3.22
CA VAL A 206 20.09 -20.87 4.22
C VAL A 206 21.13 -19.77 4.48
N TYR A 207 21.51 -19.56 5.74
CA TYR A 207 22.60 -18.69 6.15
C TYR A 207 23.77 -19.48 6.74
N PHE A 208 24.84 -19.65 5.96
CA PHE A 208 26.04 -20.33 6.43
C PHE A 208 26.71 -19.60 7.60
N GLY A 209 27.21 -20.35 8.57
CA GLY A 209 27.90 -19.84 9.77
C GLY A 209 26.97 -19.51 10.92
N VAL A 210 26.05 -18.57 10.73
CA VAL A 210 25.08 -18.16 11.77
C VAL A 210 23.95 -19.18 11.96
N GLY A 211 23.65 -20.00 10.96
CA GLY A 211 22.80 -21.18 11.08
C GLY A 211 21.29 -20.93 11.06
N GLY A 212 20.85 -19.71 10.75
CA GLY A 212 19.44 -19.44 10.47
C GLY A 212 19.05 -19.79 9.04
N GLY A 213 17.76 -19.72 8.76
CA GLY A 213 17.22 -20.11 7.47
C GLY A 213 15.70 -20.07 7.47
N VAL A 214 15.15 -20.40 6.30
CA VAL A 214 13.71 -20.42 6.07
C VAL A 214 13.06 -21.58 6.83
N ASP A 215 13.68 -22.75 6.84
CA ASP A 215 13.10 -23.95 7.42
C ASP A 215 13.00 -23.82 8.95
N GLU A 216 14.06 -23.35 9.62
CA GLU A 216 14.08 -23.11 11.06
C GLU A 216 13.09 -22.01 11.47
N PHE A 217 12.94 -20.99 10.63
CA PHE A 217 11.96 -19.93 10.85
C PHE A 217 10.52 -20.45 10.73
N LEU A 218 10.22 -21.25 9.68
CA LEU A 218 8.89 -21.82 9.47
C LEU A 218 8.51 -22.81 10.57
N GLU A 219 9.45 -23.60 11.08
CA GLU A 219 9.24 -24.48 12.24
C GLU A 219 8.88 -23.65 13.49
N THR A 220 9.71 -22.64 13.81
CA THR A 220 9.48 -21.74 14.95
C THR A 220 8.13 -21.01 14.82
N LEU A 221 7.80 -20.54 13.62
CA LEU A 221 6.55 -19.83 13.35
C LEU A 221 5.33 -20.74 13.50
N LYS A 222 5.40 -22.00 13.07
CA LYS A 222 4.32 -22.98 13.27
C LYS A 222 4.10 -23.30 14.74
N GLU A 223 5.17 -23.43 15.53
CA GLU A 223 5.07 -23.65 16.97
C GLU A 223 4.35 -22.50 17.71
N ILE A 224 4.62 -21.26 17.31
CA ILE A 224 4.05 -20.05 17.94
C ILE A 224 2.66 -19.72 17.39
N GLY A 225 2.51 -19.86 16.08
CA GLY A 225 1.31 -19.57 15.32
C GLY A 225 0.22 -20.60 15.58
N GLY A 226 0.52 -21.90 15.50
CA GLY A 226 -0.50 -22.94 15.48
C GLY A 226 -1.23 -23.03 14.13
N GLU A 227 -2.38 -23.71 14.12
CA GLU A 227 -3.09 -24.11 12.89
C GLU A 227 -3.67 -22.96 12.05
N ASP A 228 -3.91 -21.79 12.66
CA ASP A 228 -4.42 -20.60 11.96
C ASP A 228 -3.34 -19.86 11.17
N MET A 229 -2.07 -20.16 11.40
CA MET A 229 -0.95 -19.52 10.72
C MET A 229 -0.72 -20.12 9.33
N HIS A 230 -1.00 -19.33 8.30
CA HIS A 230 -0.82 -19.72 6.91
C HIS A 230 0.46 -19.12 6.34
N THR A 231 1.29 -19.95 5.71
CA THR A 231 2.56 -19.54 5.10
C THR A 231 2.63 -20.01 3.65
N GLN A 232 2.97 -19.12 2.72
CA GLN A 232 3.14 -19.44 1.30
C GLN A 232 4.45 -18.85 0.77
N GLU A 233 5.21 -19.63 0.00
CA GLU A 233 6.31 -19.08 -0.80
C GLU A 233 5.73 -18.36 -2.02
N VAL A 234 5.83 -17.02 -2.07
CA VAL A 234 5.26 -16.19 -3.15
C VAL A 234 6.22 -16.11 -4.33
N THR A 235 7.52 -16.13 -4.07
CA THR A 235 8.55 -16.02 -5.09
C THR A 235 9.81 -16.74 -4.64
N MET A 236 10.42 -17.46 -5.58
CA MET A 236 11.73 -18.06 -5.42
C MET A 236 12.66 -17.51 -6.49
N VAL A 237 13.77 -16.91 -6.07
CA VAL A 237 14.80 -16.39 -6.96
C VAL A 237 15.97 -17.36 -6.97
N LEU A 238 16.11 -18.04 -8.10
CA LEU A 238 17.26 -18.88 -8.44
C LEU A 238 18.30 -17.98 -9.09
N ASP A 239 19.34 -17.63 -8.35
CA ASP A 239 20.52 -16.93 -8.85
C ASP A 239 21.74 -17.88 -8.74
N GLN A 240 22.86 -17.55 -9.38
CA GLN A 240 24.14 -18.27 -9.27
C GLN A 240 24.70 -18.11 -7.85
N GLY A 241 24.10 -18.79 -6.87
CA GLY A 241 24.41 -18.66 -5.45
C GLY A 241 23.32 -19.22 -4.54
N VAL A 242 23.21 -18.64 -3.34
CA VAL A 242 22.21 -19.06 -2.33
C VAL A 242 20.82 -18.63 -2.77
N VAL A 243 19.89 -19.58 -2.81
CA VAL A 243 18.47 -19.37 -3.14
C VAL A 243 17.87 -18.33 -2.20
N ARG A 244 17.06 -17.41 -2.75
CA ARG A 244 16.29 -16.42 -2.00
C ARG A 244 14.80 -16.66 -2.19
N VAL A 245 14.03 -16.39 -1.15
CA VAL A 245 12.57 -16.56 -1.16
C VAL A 245 11.89 -15.33 -0.59
N VAL A 246 10.64 -15.13 -0.99
CA VAL A 246 9.69 -14.24 -0.32
C VAL A 246 8.55 -15.09 0.23
N LEU A 247 8.39 -15.07 1.55
CA LEU A 247 7.32 -15.76 2.26
C LEU A 247 6.17 -14.78 2.49
N GLU A 248 4.95 -15.18 2.14
CA GLU A 248 3.72 -14.54 2.60
C GLU A 248 3.19 -15.27 3.83
N ILE A 249 2.81 -14.48 4.84
CA ILE A 249 2.32 -14.99 6.12
C ILE A 249 1.02 -14.27 6.47
N THR A 250 -0.02 -15.06 6.74
CA THR A 250 -1.36 -14.60 7.10
C THR A 250 -1.94 -15.42 8.26
N VAL A 251 -2.93 -14.85 8.94
CA VAL A 251 -3.73 -15.48 10.01
C VAL A 251 -5.21 -15.29 9.69
#